data_AF-A0A7C5DAB4-F1
#
_entry.id   AF-A0A7C5DAB4-F1
#
_cell.length_a   1.000
_cell.length_b   1.000
_cell.length_c   1.000
_cell.angle_alpha   90.00
_cell.angle_beta   90.00
_cell.angle_gamma   90.00
#
_symmetry.space_group_name_H-M   'P 1'
#
loop_
_entity.id
_entity.type
_entity.pdbx_description
1 polymer ?
#
loop_
_entity_poly.entity_id
_entity_poly.type
_entity_poly.pdbx_seq_one_letter_code
_entity_poly.pdbx_strand_id
1 'polypeptide(L)'
;MLNNNFSKLVKLYEKYQRQQRNRMLLKVLGLVVLAGAGYLTYDRLSTQTNRPEPVSVAAGNDTVTPAAAPASVTQKAPPETAPAPLKRTVVQTPKTEAMPKTLQKRTPQKTKKKPETFQLKVSQRESLYKLLVNYKDRKSYDAAIKIARFYLQEKDYNKAVKWAVEASKKDPSQEESWLIYARAKKALGKPEVAKRALSIYLKHNYSQPAQNLLDSL
;
A
#
# COMPACT_ATOMS: atom_id res chain seq x y z
N MET A 1 -9.04 17.34 -18.99
CA MET A 1 -7.89 16.44 -19.26
C MET A 1 -7.41 15.79 -17.95
N LEU A 2 -7.21 14.47 -17.92
CA LEU A 2 -6.73 13.78 -16.72
C LEU A 2 -5.24 14.07 -16.49
N ASN A 3 -4.86 14.43 -15.26
CA ASN A 3 -3.46 14.63 -14.89
C ASN A 3 -2.67 13.31 -15.06
N ASN A 4 -1.46 13.38 -15.63
CA ASN A 4 -0.53 12.26 -15.88
C ASN A 4 -0.40 11.26 -14.73
N ASN A 5 -0.49 11.72 -13.48
CA ASN A 5 -0.38 10.86 -12.31
C ASN A 5 -1.57 9.89 -12.14
N PHE A 6 -2.78 10.31 -12.52
CA PHE A 6 -3.97 9.46 -12.44
C PHE A 6 -3.92 8.31 -13.45
N SER A 7 -3.63 8.64 -14.72
CA SER A 7 -3.55 7.64 -15.79
C SER A 7 -2.52 6.55 -15.48
N LYS A 8 -1.36 6.94 -14.91
CA LYS A 8 -0.36 5.99 -14.43
C LYS A 8 -0.90 5.08 -13.33
N LEU A 9 -1.60 5.63 -12.34
CA LEU A 9 -2.18 4.88 -11.23
C LEU A 9 -3.19 3.84 -11.73
N VAL A 10 -4.10 4.24 -12.63
CA VAL A 10 -5.09 3.34 -13.25
C VAL A 10 -4.42 2.22 -14.04
N LYS A 11 -3.46 2.56 -14.92
CA LYS A 11 -2.74 1.56 -15.74
C LYS A 11 -2.01 0.52 -14.87
N LEU A 12 -1.38 0.96 -13.78
CA LEU A 12 -0.70 0.07 -12.84
C LEU A 12 -1.68 -0.90 -12.18
N TYR A 13 -2.83 -0.40 -11.73
CA TYR A 13 -3.84 -1.20 -11.09
C TYR A 13 -4.51 -2.20 -12.05
N GLU A 14 -4.84 -1.78 -13.27
CA GLU A 14 -5.37 -2.69 -14.30
C GLU A 14 -4.37 -3.80 -14.67
N LYS A 15 -3.06 -3.47 -14.73
CA LYS A 15 -2.02 -4.48 -14.96
C LYS A 15 -1.98 -5.48 -13.81
N TYR A 16 -2.01 -5.00 -12.56
CA TYR A 16 -2.05 -5.84 -11.37
C TYR A 16 -3.26 -6.78 -11.37
N GLN A 17 -4.46 -6.27 -11.65
CA GLN A 17 -5.68 -7.07 -11.71
C GLN A 17 -5.63 -8.13 -12.82
N ARG A 18 -5.16 -7.76 -14.02
CA ARG A 18 -4.94 -8.73 -15.10
C ARG A 18 -3.95 -9.83 -14.71
N GLN A 19 -2.86 -9.47 -14.04
CA GLN A 19 -1.87 -10.43 -13.57
C GLN A 19 -2.45 -11.39 -12.52
N GLN A 20 -3.23 -10.89 -11.56
CA GLN A 20 -3.92 -11.74 -10.57
C GLN A 20 -4.89 -12.71 -11.23
N ARG A 21 -5.73 -12.22 -12.15
CA ARG A 21 -6.64 -13.07 -12.92
C ARG A 21 -5.91 -14.15 -13.71
N ASN A 22 -4.83 -13.78 -14.40
CA ASN A 22 -4.04 -14.74 -15.18
C ASN A 22 -3.38 -15.79 -14.28
N ARG A 23 -2.90 -15.41 -13.09
CA ARG A 23 -2.37 -16.38 -12.10
C ARG A 23 -3.45 -17.34 -11.60
N MET A 24 -4.68 -16.88 -11.39
CA MET A 24 -5.81 -17.75 -11.02
C MET A 24 -6.17 -18.69 -12.16
N LEU A 25 -6.26 -18.19 -13.39
CA LEU A 25 -6.55 -19.00 -14.58
C LEU A 25 -5.49 -20.10 -14.77
N LEU A 26 -4.20 -19.78 -14.60
CA LEU A 26 -3.11 -20.77 -14.66
C LEU A 26 -3.26 -21.87 -13.60
N LYS A 27 -3.66 -21.53 -12.36
CA LYS A 27 -3.91 -22.52 -11.31
C LYS A 27 -5.09 -23.44 -11.63
N VAL A 28 -6.19 -22.87 -12.12
CA VAL A 28 -7.38 -23.65 -12.52
C VAL A 28 -7.05 -24.56 -13.70
N LEU A 29 -6.35 -24.05 -14.72
CA LEU A 29 -5.93 -24.86 -15.86
C LEU A 29 -5.02 -26.02 -15.42
N GLY A 30 -4.09 -25.78 -14.49
CA GLY A 30 -3.25 -26.84 -13.92
C GLY A 30 -4.06 -27.93 -13.20
N LEU A 31 -5.09 -27.55 -12.43
CA LEU A 31 -5.98 -28.52 -11.78
C LEU A 31 -6.81 -29.33 -12.79
N VAL A 32 -7.31 -28.68 -13.85
CA VAL A 32 -8.05 -29.37 -14.93
C VAL A 32 -7.15 -30.37 -15.67
N VAL A 33 -5.90 -30.00 -15.95
CA VAL A 33 -4.92 -30.91 -16.59
C VAL A 33 -4.58 -32.08 -15.66
N LEU A 34 -4.39 -31.85 -14.35
CA LEU A 34 -4.15 -32.93 -13.38
C LEU A 34 -5.35 -33.88 -13.25
N ALA A 35 -6.57 -33.35 -13.20
CA ALA A 35 -7.78 -34.15 -13.15
C ALA A 35 -7.99 -34.96 -14.44
N GLY A 36 -7.74 -34.36 -15.60
CA GLY A 36 -7.80 -35.04 -16.90
C GLY A 36 -6.73 -36.13 -17.05
N ALA A 37 -5.49 -35.86 -16.62
CA ALA A 37 -4.43 -36.87 -16.60
C ALA A 37 -4.75 -38.02 -15.63
N GLY A 38 -5.28 -37.70 -14.44
CA GLY A 38 -5.77 -38.70 -13.49
C GLY A 38 -6.93 -39.54 -14.04
N TYR A 39 -7.84 -38.94 -14.81
CA TYR A 39 -8.92 -39.67 -15.47
C TYR A 39 -8.40 -40.61 -16.55
N LEU A 40 -7.44 -40.17 -17.38
CA LEU A 40 -6.83 -40.98 -18.43
C LEU A 40 -5.97 -42.13 -17.89
N THR A 41 -5.27 -41.94 -16.76
CA THR A 41 -4.52 -43.04 -16.12
C THR A 41 -5.44 -43.98 -15.33
N TYR A 42 -6.51 -43.46 -14.73
CA TYR A 42 -7.51 -44.29 -14.04
C TYR A 42 -8.15 -45.31 -14.98
N ASP A 43 -8.58 -44.88 -16.17
CA ASP A 43 -9.17 -45.78 -17.18
C ASP A 43 -8.16 -46.84 -17.67
N ARG A 44 -6.88 -46.45 -17.78
CA ARG A 44 -5.78 -47.36 -18.16
C ARG A 44 -5.46 -48.40 -17.07
N LEU A 45 -5.61 -48.06 -15.79
CA LEU A 45 -5.40 -48.99 -14.67
C LEU A 45 -6.54 -50.00 -14.52
N SER A 46 -7.80 -49.60 -14.78
CA SER A 46 -8.94 -50.54 -14.78
C SER A 46 -8.85 -51.61 -15.87
N THR A 47 -8.00 -51.44 -16.88
CA THR A 47 -7.75 -52.45 -17.92
C THR A 47 -6.57 -53.38 -17.63
N GLN A 48 -5.77 -53.14 -16.57
CA GLN A 48 -4.55 -53.91 -16.27
C GLN A 48 -4.69 -55.01 -15.20
N THR A 49 -5.86 -55.20 -14.57
CA THR A 49 -6.09 -56.28 -13.59
C THR A 49 -6.04 -57.71 -14.19
N ASN A 50 -5.90 -57.86 -15.51
CA ASN A 50 -5.72 -59.17 -16.16
C ASN A 50 -4.45 -59.21 -17.01
N ARG A 51 -3.26 -59.22 -16.41
CA ARG A 51 -2.07 -59.77 -17.09
C ARG A 51 -0.98 -60.21 -16.11
N PRO A 52 -0.44 -61.44 -16.22
CA PRO A 52 0.59 -61.95 -15.32
C PRO A 52 1.96 -61.30 -15.56
N GLU A 53 2.73 -61.19 -14.47
CA GLU A 53 4.02 -60.51 -14.37
C GLU A 53 5.13 -61.16 -15.20
N PRO A 54 6.06 -60.34 -15.72
CA PRO A 54 7.44 -60.76 -15.91
C PRO A 54 8.44 -59.93 -15.09
N VAL A 55 9.08 -60.65 -14.18
CA VAL A 55 10.48 -60.63 -13.70
C VAL A 55 11.32 -59.34 -13.87
N SER A 56 11.74 -58.86 -12.70
CA SER A 56 12.82 -57.92 -12.36
C SER A 56 14.12 -58.09 -13.16
N VAL A 57 14.68 -56.97 -13.64
CA VAL A 57 16.14 -56.77 -13.70
C VAL A 57 16.48 -55.33 -13.33
N ALA A 58 17.32 -55.19 -12.31
CA ALA A 58 17.86 -53.96 -11.75
C ALA A 58 18.94 -53.34 -12.64
N ALA A 59 19.08 -52.00 -12.61
CA ALA A 59 20.37 -51.31 -12.68
C ALA A 59 20.23 -49.78 -12.49
N GLY A 60 21.08 -49.22 -11.62
CA GLY A 60 21.85 -48.03 -11.99
C GLY A 60 21.36 -46.68 -11.50
N ASN A 61 21.40 -46.48 -10.18
CA ASN A 61 21.50 -45.18 -9.53
C ASN A 61 22.94 -44.67 -9.61
N ASP A 62 23.17 -43.48 -10.17
CA ASP A 62 24.30 -42.63 -9.80
C ASP A 62 23.96 -41.15 -9.99
N THR A 63 23.92 -40.46 -8.85
CA THR A 63 23.99 -39.01 -8.71
C THR A 63 25.46 -38.65 -8.60
N VAL A 64 25.90 -37.48 -9.09
CA VAL A 64 26.76 -36.52 -8.36
C VAL A 64 27.13 -35.35 -9.28
N THR A 65 26.68 -34.17 -8.86
CA THR A 65 27.21 -32.84 -9.18
C THR A 65 28.52 -32.62 -8.42
N PRO A 66 29.46 -31.82 -8.95
CA PRO A 66 30.12 -30.87 -8.06
C PRO A 66 30.09 -29.44 -8.58
N ALA A 67 29.83 -28.55 -7.62
CA ALA A 67 29.87 -27.11 -7.72
C ALA A 67 31.31 -26.59 -7.87
N ALA A 68 31.45 -25.48 -8.60
CA ALA A 68 32.61 -24.61 -8.55
C ALA A 68 32.15 -23.16 -8.39
N ALA A 69 32.47 -22.58 -7.23
CA ALA A 69 32.74 -21.15 -7.07
C ALA A 69 34.26 -20.95 -7.29
N PRO A 70 34.82 -19.73 -7.53
CA PRO A 70 34.73 -18.62 -6.57
C PRO A 70 34.87 -17.18 -7.12
N ALA A 71 34.65 -16.21 -6.20
CA ALA A 71 35.34 -14.91 -6.07
C ALA A 71 35.04 -13.82 -7.16
N SER A 72 35.01 -12.50 -6.92
CA SER A 72 35.46 -11.65 -5.80
C SER A 72 35.08 -10.17 -6.05
N VAL A 73 35.04 -9.36 -4.96
CA VAL A 73 35.51 -7.94 -4.85
C VAL A 73 34.64 -6.82 -5.47
N THR A 74 34.49 -5.57 -4.96
CA THR A 74 34.62 -4.85 -3.67
C THR A 74 34.53 -3.34 -4.02
N GLN A 75 33.84 -2.54 -3.19
CA GLN A 75 33.89 -1.05 -3.05
C GLN A 75 33.42 -0.22 -4.29
N LYS A 76 32.97 1.04 -4.22
CA LYS A 76 33.21 2.17 -3.31
C LYS A 76 32.11 3.25 -3.54
N ALA A 77 31.76 4.01 -2.51
CA ALA A 77 31.03 5.28 -2.61
C ALA A 77 31.99 6.44 -2.22
N PRO A 78 31.56 7.71 -2.17
CA PRO A 78 31.01 8.63 -3.17
C PRO A 78 31.99 9.83 -3.35
N PRO A 79 31.56 10.97 -3.95
CA PRO A 79 31.52 12.18 -3.11
C PRO A 79 30.37 13.17 -3.39
N GLU A 80 29.82 13.68 -2.29
CA GLU A 80 29.59 15.08 -1.90
C GLU A 80 29.67 16.22 -2.94
N THR A 81 28.62 17.07 -2.98
CA THR A 81 28.76 18.55 -2.77
C THR A 81 27.41 19.23 -2.54
N ALA A 82 27.32 20.03 -1.47
CA ALA A 82 26.36 21.13 -1.29
C ALA A 82 27.04 22.47 -1.68
N PRO A 83 26.30 23.58 -1.87
CA PRO A 83 26.15 24.51 -0.74
C PRO A 83 24.85 25.37 -0.67
N ALA A 84 24.31 25.49 0.55
CA ALA A 84 24.02 26.74 1.29
C ALA A 84 23.01 27.82 0.73
N PRO A 85 22.69 28.93 1.47
CA PRO A 85 21.51 28.99 2.37
C PRO A 85 20.69 30.30 2.26
N LEU A 86 19.39 30.32 2.58
CA LEU A 86 18.65 31.60 2.79
C LEU A 86 17.62 31.55 3.93
N LYS A 87 18.06 32.13 5.06
CA LYS A 87 17.45 33.14 5.95
C LYS A 87 15.98 32.99 6.43
N ARG A 88 15.89 32.93 7.76
CA ARG A 88 14.73 33.24 8.62
C ARG A 88 14.24 34.67 8.40
N THR A 89 12.92 34.86 8.47
CA THR A 89 12.33 36.07 9.05
C THR A 89 11.16 35.68 9.94
N VAL A 90 11.29 36.10 11.19
CA VAL A 90 10.33 36.10 12.29
C VAL A 90 9.57 37.43 12.22
N VAL A 91 8.24 37.44 12.18
CA VAL A 91 7.38 38.57 12.63
C VAL A 91 6.00 37.97 12.99
N GLN A 92 5.75 37.69 14.28
CA GLN A 92 4.94 38.50 15.21
C GLN A 92 3.44 38.65 14.84
N THR A 93 2.61 37.85 15.52
CA THR A 93 1.34 38.28 16.13
C THR A 93 1.62 39.47 17.06
N PRO A 94 0.74 40.50 17.19
CA PRO A 94 -0.51 40.30 17.95
C PRO A 94 -1.69 41.24 17.57
N LYS A 95 -2.93 40.80 17.78
CA LYS A 95 -3.94 41.67 18.40
C LYS A 95 -5.06 40.86 19.04
N THR A 96 -5.02 40.85 20.36
CA THR A 96 -6.11 40.56 21.26
C THR A 96 -7.27 41.48 20.95
N GLU A 97 -8.42 40.92 20.57
CA GLU A 97 -9.70 41.62 20.58
C GLU A 97 -10.56 41.00 21.68
N ALA A 98 -11.06 41.90 22.53
CA ALA A 98 -11.62 41.62 23.83
C ALA A 98 -12.98 40.92 23.75
N MET A 99 -13.19 39.98 24.69
CA MET A 99 -14.45 39.26 24.86
C MET A 99 -15.56 40.18 25.41
N PRO A 100 -16.81 40.09 24.92
CA PRO A 100 -17.96 40.60 25.65
C PRO A 100 -18.28 39.68 26.84
N LYS A 101 -18.16 40.26 28.05
CA LYS A 101 -18.66 39.69 29.30
C LYS A 101 -20.17 39.52 29.23
N THR A 102 -20.64 38.29 29.19
CA THR A 102 -22.02 37.95 29.56
C THR A 102 -21.97 36.92 30.68
N LEU A 103 -22.24 37.38 31.90
CA LEU A 103 -22.18 36.61 33.13
C LEU A 103 -23.46 35.77 33.25
N GLN A 104 -23.48 34.56 32.68
CA GLN A 104 -24.54 33.59 32.98
C GLN A 104 -24.28 32.92 34.32
N LYS A 105 -25.12 33.23 35.30
CA LYS A 105 -25.17 32.62 36.64
C LYS A 105 -25.61 31.16 36.49
N ARG A 106 -24.65 30.22 36.51
CA ARG A 106 -24.93 28.77 36.50
C ARG A 106 -25.05 28.26 37.93
N THR A 107 -26.22 27.70 38.24
CA THR A 107 -26.54 27.00 39.48
C THR A 107 -25.59 25.80 39.67
N PRO A 108 -25.02 25.57 40.88
CA PRO A 108 -24.06 24.49 41.10
C PRO A 108 -24.77 23.14 41.22
N GLN A 109 -24.70 22.32 40.17
CA GLN A 109 -25.10 20.92 40.21
C GLN A 109 -23.94 20.09 40.78
N LYS A 110 -24.07 19.64 42.04
CA LYS A 110 -23.16 18.67 42.67
C LYS A 110 -23.31 17.31 41.97
N THR A 111 -22.48 17.02 40.98
CA THR A 111 -22.24 15.65 40.54
C THR A 111 -20.88 15.18 41.03
N LYS A 112 -20.88 14.28 42.01
CA LYS A 112 -19.70 13.49 42.41
C LYS A 112 -19.32 12.59 41.24
N LYS A 113 -18.42 13.03 40.35
CA LYS A 113 -17.76 12.15 39.38
C LYS A 113 -16.34 11.84 39.84
N LYS A 114 -16.07 10.54 39.97
CA LYS A 114 -14.76 9.93 40.19
C LYS A 114 -13.77 10.51 39.17
N PRO A 115 -12.52 10.86 39.55
CA PRO A 115 -11.57 11.39 38.59
C PRO A 115 -11.24 10.29 37.58
N GLU A 116 -11.79 10.40 36.37
CA GLU A 116 -11.29 9.67 35.22
C GLU A 116 -9.86 10.15 34.97
N THR A 117 -8.91 9.23 35.11
CA THR A 117 -7.52 9.48 34.81
C THR A 117 -7.39 9.84 33.33
N PHE A 118 -7.11 11.11 33.05
CA PHE A 118 -6.75 11.57 31.72
C PHE A 118 -5.43 10.92 31.31
N GLN A 119 -5.51 9.80 30.59
CA GLN A 119 -4.34 9.18 29.98
C GLN A 119 -3.94 10.00 28.75
N LEU A 120 -2.99 10.94 28.92
CA LEU A 120 -2.35 11.62 27.80
C LEU A 120 -1.54 10.60 27.00
N LYS A 121 -2.11 10.09 25.90
CA LYS A 121 -1.39 9.28 24.93
C LYS A 121 -0.58 10.19 24.03
N VAL A 122 0.63 10.55 24.48
CA VAL A 122 1.60 11.32 23.68
C VAL A 122 2.02 10.47 22.48
N SER A 123 1.34 10.68 21.35
CA SER A 123 1.67 10.01 20.10
C SER A 123 2.87 10.74 19.50
N GLN A 124 4.06 10.15 19.61
CA GLN A 124 5.28 10.70 19.04
C GLN A 124 5.10 10.83 17.52
N ARG A 125 5.02 12.08 17.00
CA ARG A 125 4.97 12.30 15.55
C ARG A 125 6.32 11.98 14.94
N GLU A 126 6.37 11.04 14.00
CA GLU A 126 7.58 10.79 13.21
C GLU A 126 7.91 12.03 12.37
N SER A 127 9.16 12.48 12.40
CA SER A 127 9.61 13.60 11.57
C SER A 127 9.67 13.18 10.10
N LEU A 128 9.40 14.11 9.19
CA LEU A 128 9.49 13.88 7.74
C LEU A 128 10.86 13.31 7.33
N TYR A 129 11.94 13.79 7.95
CA TYR A 129 13.30 13.29 7.70
C TYR A 129 13.40 11.78 7.97
N LYS A 130 12.92 11.32 9.15
CA LYS A 130 12.94 9.91 9.52
C LYS A 130 12.12 9.06 8.56
N LEU A 131 10.96 9.57 8.12
CA LEU A 131 10.12 8.90 7.12
C LEU A 131 10.83 8.74 5.78
N LEU A 132 11.51 9.78 5.31
CA LEU A 132 12.26 9.77 4.05
C LEU A 132 13.47 8.83 4.10
N VAL A 133 14.21 8.80 5.21
CA VAL A 133 15.32 7.84 5.42
C VAL A 133 14.78 6.40 5.37
N ASN A 134 13.74 6.10 6.14
CA ASN A 134 13.13 4.76 6.14
C ASN A 134 12.64 4.33 4.74
N TYR A 135 12.10 5.26 3.94
CA TYR A 135 11.71 4.97 2.57
C TYR A 135 12.91 4.71 1.65
N LYS A 136 14.01 5.47 1.80
CA LYS A 136 15.24 5.23 1.02
C LYS A 136 15.77 3.81 1.24
N ASP A 137 15.68 3.32 2.47
CA ASP A 137 16.18 2.00 2.85
C ASP A 137 15.26 0.88 2.36
N ARG A 138 13.94 0.98 2.64
CA ARG A 138 13.00 -0.12 2.39
C ARG A 138 12.32 -0.07 1.02
N LYS A 139 12.09 1.13 0.48
CA LYS A 139 11.33 1.39 -0.76
C LYS A 139 9.99 0.63 -0.83
N SER A 140 9.34 0.42 0.31
CA SER A 140 8.12 -0.39 0.47
C SER A 140 6.84 0.46 0.44
N TYR A 141 5.69 -0.23 0.35
CA TYR A 141 4.37 0.38 0.50
C TYR A 141 4.25 1.13 1.83
N ASP A 142 4.55 0.46 2.96
CA ASP A 142 4.40 1.02 4.30
C ASP A 142 5.23 2.28 4.52
N ALA A 143 6.44 2.33 3.96
CA ALA A 143 7.28 3.50 4.07
C ALA A 143 6.71 4.67 3.22
N ALA A 144 6.23 4.39 2.01
CA ALA A 144 5.62 5.41 1.14
C ALA A 144 4.30 5.95 1.71
N ILE A 145 3.43 5.09 2.23
CA ILE A 145 2.11 5.49 2.71
C ILE A 145 2.21 6.38 3.95
N LYS A 146 3.18 6.14 4.84
CA LYS A 146 3.47 7.03 5.96
C LYS A 146 3.83 8.45 5.51
N ILE A 147 4.63 8.57 4.45
CA ILE A 147 4.98 9.88 3.87
C ILE A 147 3.74 10.54 3.22
N ALA A 148 2.91 9.75 2.54
CA ALA A 148 1.65 10.24 1.96
C ALA A 148 0.70 10.78 3.05
N ARG A 149 0.55 10.05 4.17
CA ARG A 149 -0.25 10.49 5.34
C ARG A 149 0.30 11.79 5.92
N PHE A 150 1.63 11.86 6.11
CA PHE A 150 2.28 13.06 6.62
C PHE A 150 1.92 14.28 5.78
N TYR A 151 2.11 14.23 4.45
CA TYR A 151 1.78 15.36 3.60
C TYR A 151 0.28 15.66 3.52
N LEU A 152 -0.59 14.66 3.65
CA LEU A 152 -2.03 14.89 3.74
C LEU A 152 -2.39 15.67 5.02
N GLN A 153 -1.78 15.31 6.15
CA GLN A 153 -1.97 15.98 7.45
C GLN A 153 -1.43 17.41 7.42
N GLU A 154 -0.29 17.64 6.77
CA GLU A 154 0.31 18.96 6.56
C GLU A 154 -0.40 19.78 5.45
N LYS A 155 -1.49 19.26 4.87
CA LYS A 155 -2.27 19.88 3.78
C LYS A 155 -1.46 20.15 2.50
N ASP A 156 -0.28 19.55 2.34
CA ASP A 156 0.46 19.54 1.08
C ASP A 156 -0.09 18.44 0.16
N TYR A 157 -1.26 18.72 -0.39
CA TYR A 157 -2.02 17.75 -1.19
C TYR A 157 -1.27 17.31 -2.46
N ASN A 158 -0.44 18.17 -3.02
CA ASN A 158 0.37 17.82 -4.20
C ASN A 158 1.41 16.75 -3.87
N LYS A 159 2.12 16.88 -2.74
CA LYS A 159 3.05 15.84 -2.30
C LYS A 159 2.31 14.60 -1.80
N ALA A 160 1.18 14.75 -1.12
CA ALA A 160 0.34 13.62 -0.72
C ALA A 160 -0.06 12.75 -1.92
N VAL A 161 -0.50 13.38 -3.03
CA VAL A 161 -0.80 12.68 -4.29
C VAL A 161 0.40 11.93 -4.84
N LYS A 162 1.59 12.57 -4.87
CA LYS A 162 2.80 11.91 -5.38
C LYS A 162 3.14 10.66 -4.57
N TRP A 163 3.14 10.77 -3.25
CA TRP A 163 3.49 9.66 -2.37
C TRP A 163 2.42 8.56 -2.33
N ALA A 164 1.13 8.93 -2.47
CA ALA A 164 0.06 7.95 -2.64
C ALA A 164 0.25 7.12 -3.92
N VAL A 165 0.66 7.75 -5.03
CA VAL A 165 1.01 7.04 -6.28
C VAL A 165 2.26 6.17 -6.09
N GLU A 166 3.26 6.64 -5.35
CA GLU A 166 4.45 5.82 -5.04
C GLU A 166 4.10 4.61 -4.18
N ALA A 167 3.21 4.75 -3.20
CA ALA A 167 2.70 3.63 -2.41
C ALA A 167 1.93 2.64 -3.31
N SER A 168 0.98 3.14 -4.11
CA SER A 168 0.18 2.28 -4.99
C SER A 168 1.01 1.56 -6.06
N LYS A 169 2.18 2.08 -6.45
CA LYS A 169 3.13 1.35 -7.32
C LYS A 169 3.71 0.11 -6.65
N LYS A 170 3.85 0.12 -5.33
CA LYS A 170 4.39 -1.01 -4.54
C LYS A 170 3.32 -2.05 -4.28
N ASP A 171 2.15 -1.59 -3.84
CA ASP A 171 0.99 -2.46 -3.67
C ASP A 171 -0.29 -1.73 -4.11
N PRO A 172 -0.77 -1.99 -5.33
CA PRO A 172 -1.98 -1.36 -5.85
C PRO A 172 -3.26 -1.80 -5.14
N SER A 173 -3.24 -2.91 -4.40
CA SER A 173 -4.41 -3.50 -3.75
C SER A 173 -4.79 -2.80 -2.44
N GLN A 174 -3.83 -2.09 -1.83
CA GLN A 174 -4.01 -1.43 -0.54
C GLN A 174 -4.88 -0.18 -0.66
N GLU A 175 -6.00 -0.16 0.06
CA GLU A 175 -7.01 0.90 -0.01
C GLU A 175 -6.47 2.29 0.34
N GLU A 176 -5.55 2.36 1.30
CA GLU A 176 -5.20 3.64 1.90
C GLU A 176 -4.52 4.59 0.91
N SER A 177 -3.72 4.05 -0.01
CA SER A 177 -3.12 4.84 -1.09
C SER A 177 -4.19 5.52 -1.97
N TRP A 178 -5.29 4.82 -2.26
CA TRP A 178 -6.43 5.35 -3.02
C TRP A 178 -7.22 6.39 -2.22
N LEU A 179 -7.43 6.14 -0.93
CA LEU A 179 -8.12 7.07 -0.04
C LEU A 179 -7.35 8.39 0.09
N ILE A 180 -6.03 8.33 0.32
CA ILE A 180 -5.18 9.53 0.40
C ILE A 180 -5.19 10.28 -0.93
N TYR A 181 -5.05 9.55 -2.04
CA TYR A 181 -5.12 10.14 -3.37
C TYR A 181 -6.45 10.88 -3.59
N ALA A 182 -7.58 10.24 -3.29
CA ALA A 182 -8.91 10.80 -3.48
C ALA A 182 -9.14 12.02 -2.58
N ARG A 183 -8.80 11.93 -1.28
CA ARG A 183 -8.91 13.05 -0.33
C ARG A 183 -8.07 14.25 -0.79
N ALA A 184 -6.83 14.01 -1.20
CA ALA A 184 -5.96 15.07 -1.68
C ALA A 184 -6.48 15.69 -2.99
N LYS A 185 -7.04 14.89 -3.91
CA LYS A 185 -7.66 15.41 -5.15
C LYS A 185 -8.91 16.23 -4.87
N LYS A 186 -9.79 15.79 -3.96
CA LYS A 186 -10.95 16.58 -3.50
C LYS A 186 -10.49 17.94 -2.98
N ALA A 187 -9.51 17.94 -2.08
CA ALA A 187 -8.98 19.17 -1.47
C ALA A 187 -8.29 20.10 -2.49
N LEU A 188 -7.78 19.57 -3.61
CA LEU A 188 -7.26 20.34 -4.73
C LEU A 188 -8.36 20.83 -5.71
N GLY A 189 -9.64 20.76 -5.33
CA GLY A 189 -10.76 21.18 -6.19
C GLY A 189 -11.04 20.22 -7.35
N LYS A 190 -10.65 18.95 -7.24
CA LYS A 190 -10.79 17.94 -8.30
C LYS A 190 -11.63 16.74 -7.84
N PRO A 191 -12.90 16.93 -7.43
CA PRO A 191 -13.75 15.87 -6.91
C PRO A 191 -14.01 14.76 -7.94
N GLU A 192 -14.20 15.10 -9.21
CA GLU A 192 -14.42 14.10 -10.28
C GLU A 192 -13.25 13.12 -10.43
N VAL A 193 -12.03 13.59 -10.23
CA VAL A 193 -10.83 12.74 -10.25
C VAL A 193 -10.80 11.84 -9.01
N ALA A 194 -11.23 12.35 -7.86
CA ALA A 194 -11.34 11.57 -6.63
C ALA A 194 -12.41 10.47 -6.76
N LYS A 195 -13.60 10.81 -7.28
CA LYS A 195 -14.70 9.86 -7.54
C LYS A 195 -14.21 8.73 -8.43
N ARG A 196 -13.62 9.08 -9.58
CA ARG A 196 -13.10 8.09 -10.53
C ARG A 196 -12.03 7.18 -9.93
N ALA A 197 -11.15 7.70 -9.07
CA ALA A 197 -10.14 6.89 -8.39
C ALA A 197 -10.80 5.81 -7.53
N LEU A 198 -11.75 6.22 -6.68
CA LEU A 198 -12.45 5.31 -5.76
C LEU A 198 -13.32 4.31 -6.52
N SER A 199 -14.05 4.74 -7.55
CA SER A 199 -14.84 3.83 -8.38
C SER A 199 -13.98 2.75 -9.04
N ILE A 200 -12.77 3.09 -9.51
CA ILE A 200 -11.85 2.10 -10.09
C ILE A 200 -11.39 1.09 -9.04
N TYR A 201 -11.03 1.56 -7.85
CA TYR A 201 -10.63 0.68 -6.75
C TYR A 201 -11.77 -0.26 -6.33
N LEU A 202 -12.98 0.27 -6.20
CA LEU A 202 -14.17 -0.45 -5.75
C LEU A 202 -14.69 -1.49 -6.76
N LYS A 203 -14.28 -1.42 -8.03
CA LYS A 203 -14.65 -2.44 -9.05
C LYS A 203 -14.12 -3.83 -8.71
N HIS A 204 -13.01 -3.93 -8.00
CA HIS A 204 -12.36 -5.21 -7.70
C HIS A 204 -12.07 -5.41 -6.22
N ASN A 205 -12.27 -4.39 -5.38
CA ASN A 205 -12.07 -4.49 -3.93
C ASN A 205 -13.30 -3.96 -3.21
N TYR A 206 -13.74 -4.66 -2.18
CA TYR A 206 -14.70 -4.09 -1.23
C TYR A 206 -13.97 -3.26 -0.18
N SER A 207 -14.38 -2.01 0.02
CA SER A 207 -13.85 -1.14 1.06
C SER A 207 -14.93 -0.15 1.50
N GLN A 208 -15.43 -0.36 2.72
CA GLN A 208 -16.36 0.55 3.37
C GLN A 208 -15.81 1.99 3.45
N PRO A 209 -14.53 2.22 3.87
CA PRO A 209 -13.95 3.56 3.85
C PRO A 209 -13.96 4.22 2.47
N ALA A 210 -13.68 3.47 1.40
CA ALA A 210 -13.66 4.01 0.05
C ALA A 210 -15.08 4.31 -0.46
N GLN A 211 -16.05 3.46 -0.12
CA GLN A 211 -17.45 3.68 -0.46
C GLN A 211 -18.02 4.91 0.25
N ASN A 212 -17.84 5.01 1.56
CA ASN A 212 -18.26 6.17 2.35
C ASN A 212 -17.62 7.47 1.85
N LEU A 213 -16.33 7.41 1.49
CA LEU A 213 -15.66 8.58 0.91
C LEU A 213 -16.28 8.93 -0.45
N LEU A 214 -16.52 7.95 -1.33
CA LEU A 214 -17.11 8.16 -2.65
C LEU A 214 -18.50 8.81 -2.55
N ASP A 215 -19.33 8.34 -1.63
CA ASP A 215 -20.70 8.85 -1.42
C ASP A 215 -20.70 10.29 -0.86
N SER A 216 -19.62 10.71 -0.20
CA SER A 216 -19.43 12.06 0.35
C SER A 216 -18.81 13.09 -0.61
N LEU A 217 -18.47 12.69 -1.84
CA LEU A 217 -17.82 13.53 -2.85
C LEU A 217 -18.82 14.21 -3.79
#